data_AF-A0A1X7UCI8-F1
#
_entry.id   AF-A0A1X7UCI8-F1
#
_cell.length_a   1.000
_cell.length_b   1.000
_cell.length_c   1.000
_cell.angle_alpha   90.00
_cell.angle_beta   90.00
_cell.angle_gamma   90.00
#
_symmetry.space_group_name_H-M   'P 1'
#
loop_
_entity.id
_entity.type
_entity.pdbx_description
1 polymer ?
#
loop_
_entity_poly.entity_id
_entity_poly.type
_entity_poly.pdbx_seq_one_letter_code
_entity_poly.pdbx_strand_id
1 'polypeptide(L)'
;MIKVMAQKVLQDIIEDFQTSSFLTVMADETTDAINNEQVTLIICWVTKALEVHKEFGKIDSNKLTAVKDVLLRTNLSIHKFRRQCYDGASS
;
A
#
# COMPACT_ATOMS: atom_id res chain seq x y z
N MET A 1 -19.20 -0.39 16.47
CA MET A 1 -18.79 -1.81 16.38
C MET A 1 -17.98 -2.08 15.10
N ILE A 2 -18.56 -1.89 13.89
CA ILE A 2 -17.86 -2.10 12.61
C ILE A 2 -16.54 -1.32 12.49
N LYS A 3 -16.52 -0.03 12.89
CA LYS A 3 -15.29 0.78 12.86
C LYS A 3 -14.15 0.20 13.69
N VAL A 4 -14.47 -0.36 14.86
CA VAL A 4 -13.48 -0.96 15.78
C VAL A 4 -12.94 -2.26 15.17
N MET A 5 -13.81 -3.08 14.57
CA MET A 5 -13.41 -4.30 13.87
C MET A 5 -12.51 -4.00 12.66
N ALA A 6 -12.89 -3.01 11.84
CA ALA A 6 -12.08 -2.57 10.71
C ALA A 6 -10.69 -2.06 11.14
N GLN A 7 -10.63 -1.31 12.23
CA GLN A 7 -9.35 -0.85 12.79
C GLN A 7 -8.49 -2.02 13.27
N LYS A 8 -9.08 -3.04 13.89
CA LYS A 8 -8.35 -4.22 14.34
C LYS A 8 -7.77 -5.00 13.15
N VAL A 9 -8.56 -5.23 12.11
CA VAL A 9 -8.08 -5.87 10.87
C VAL A 9 -6.91 -5.08 10.26
N LEU A 10 -7.03 -3.76 10.20
CA LEU A 10 -5.94 -2.92 9.69
C LEU A 10 -4.67 -3.03 10.55
N GLN A 11 -4.80 -3.05 11.87
CA GLN A 11 -3.66 -3.24 12.78
C GLN A 11 -2.99 -4.59 12.58
N ASP A 12 -3.77 -5.66 12.45
CA ASP A 12 -3.25 -7.01 12.25
C ASP A 12 -2.45 -7.12 10.94
N ILE A 13 -2.97 -6.51 9.86
CA ILE A 13 -2.26 -6.41 8.58
C ILE A 13 -0.96 -5.62 8.73
N ILE A 14 -0.99 -4.48 9.43
CA ILE A 14 0.18 -3.63 9.65
C ILE A 14 1.26 -4.38 10.43
N GLU A 15 0.88 -5.06 11.52
CA GLU A 15 1.79 -5.85 12.32
C GLU A 15 2.46 -6.95 11.47
N ASP A 16 1.69 -7.64 10.64
CA ASP A 16 2.22 -8.72 9.81
C ASP A 16 3.32 -8.23 8.85
N PHE A 17 3.03 -7.22 8.02
CA PHE A 17 4.05 -6.72 7.09
C PHE A 17 5.19 -5.97 7.81
N GLN A 18 4.96 -5.41 9.01
CA GLN A 18 6.03 -4.82 9.81
C GLN A 18 7.03 -5.88 10.29
N THR A 19 6.61 -7.12 10.51
CA THR A 19 7.54 -8.21 10.85
C THR A 19 8.32 -8.73 9.64
N SER A 20 7.88 -8.43 8.41
CA SER A 20 8.60 -8.80 7.20
C SER A 20 9.98 -8.14 7.15
N SER A 21 10.95 -8.88 6.61
CA SER A 21 12.30 -8.38 6.33
C SER A 21 12.33 -7.45 5.13
N PHE A 22 11.50 -7.74 4.12
CA PHE A 22 11.49 -7.02 2.85
C PHE A 22 10.07 -6.70 2.41
N LEU A 23 9.92 -5.51 1.83
CA LEU A 23 8.68 -5.01 1.29
C LEU A 23 8.89 -4.60 -0.16
N THR A 24 7.83 -4.72 -0.95
CA THR A 24 7.72 -4.07 -2.26
C THR A 24 6.52 -3.16 -2.21
N VAL A 25 6.69 -1.94 -2.70
CA VAL A 25 5.58 -1.00 -2.92
C VAL A 25 5.36 -0.85 -4.41
N MET A 26 4.10 -0.96 -4.83
CA MET A 26 3.69 -0.72 -6.21
C MET A 26 2.61 0.35 -6.20
N ALA A 27 2.68 1.30 -7.10
CA ALA A 27 1.63 2.26 -7.34
C ALA A 27 1.24 2.22 -8.82
N ASP A 28 -0.06 2.30 -9.09
CA ASP A 28 -0.61 2.20 -10.44
C ASP A 28 -1.71 3.25 -10.62
N GLU A 29 -1.68 3.96 -11.74
CA GLU A 29 -2.67 4.98 -12.07
C GLU A 29 -3.76 4.43 -12.98
N THR A 30 -5.01 4.74 -12.66
CA THR A 30 -6.16 4.40 -13.48
C THR A 30 -7.09 5.60 -13.57
N THR A 31 -7.63 5.84 -14.76
CA THR A 31 -8.65 6.87 -14.97
C THR A 31 -10.03 6.22 -14.98
N ASP A 32 -10.97 6.79 -14.22
CA ASP A 32 -12.35 6.30 -14.21
C ASP A 32 -13.16 6.76 -15.43
N ALA A 33 -14.40 6.29 -15.52
CA ALA A 33 -15.29 6.58 -16.64
C ALA A 33 -15.67 8.07 -16.77
N ILE A 34 -15.40 8.91 -15.77
CA ILE A 34 -15.68 10.35 -15.78
C ILE A 34 -14.39 11.19 -15.81
N ASN A 35 -13.26 10.58 -16.18
CA ASN A 35 -11.94 11.20 -16.30
C ASN A 35 -11.31 11.66 -14.98
N ASN A 36 -11.68 11.07 -13.84
CA ASN A 36 -10.90 11.25 -12.63
C ASN A 36 -9.78 10.20 -12.58
N GLU A 37 -8.56 10.70 -12.45
CA GLU A 37 -7.42 9.86 -12.13
C GLU A 37 -7.58 9.27 -10.72
N GLN A 38 -7.04 8.07 -10.52
CA GLN A 38 -6.96 7.38 -9.24
C GLN A 38 -5.63 6.64 -9.17
N VAL A 39 -5.02 6.61 -7.99
CA VAL A 39 -3.79 5.87 -7.73
C VAL A 39 -4.12 4.67 -6.84
N THR A 40 -3.74 3.48 -7.23
CA THR A 40 -3.80 2.30 -6.36
C THR A 40 -2.42 2.04 -5.78
N LEU A 41 -2.31 1.98 -4.46
CA LEU A 41 -1.10 1.57 -3.76
C LEU A 41 -1.23 0.09 -3.36
N ILE A 42 -0.18 -0.68 -3.62
CA ILE A 42 -0.07 -2.08 -3.28
C ILE A 42 1.18 -2.27 -2.43
N ILE A 43 1.03 -2.90 -1.27
CA ILE A 43 2.16 -3.34 -0.45
C ILE A 43 2.23 -4.86 -0.56
N CYS A 44 3.38 -5.36 -1.02
CA CYS A 44 3.66 -6.79 -1.15
C CYS A 44 4.73 -7.19 -0.13
N TRP A 45 4.50 -8.28 0.58
CA TRP A 45 5.46 -8.88 1.51
C TRP A 45 5.36 -10.40 1.52
N VAL A 46 6.35 -11.02 2.15
CA VAL A 46 6.39 -12.48 2.31
C VAL A 46 6.42 -12.79 3.80
N THR A 47 5.51 -13.64 4.25
CA THR A 47 5.46 -14.08 5.65
C THR A 47 6.58 -15.09 5.94
N LYS A 48 6.77 -15.42 7.22
CA LYS A 48 7.73 -16.46 7.61
C LYS A 48 7.37 -17.84 7.07
N ALA A 49 6.10 -18.08 6.74
CA ALA A 49 5.62 -19.30 6.11
C ALA A 49 5.88 -19.34 4.59
N LEU A 50 6.59 -18.35 4.05
CA LEU A 50 6.84 -18.16 2.61
C LEU A 50 5.57 -17.89 1.79
N GLU A 51 4.53 -17.37 2.46
CA GLU A 51 3.29 -16.97 1.80
C GLU A 51 3.42 -15.54 1.28
N VAL A 52 2.99 -15.31 0.04
CA VAL A 52 3.03 -13.99 -0.59
C VAL A 52 1.73 -13.26 -0.30
N HIS A 53 1.82 -12.13 0.38
CA HIS A 53 0.68 -11.26 0.67
C HIS A 53 0.75 -9.98 -0.15
N LYS A 54 -0.44 -9.49 -0.52
CA LYS A 54 -0.64 -8.23 -1.24
C LYS A 54 -1.84 -7.53 -0.65
N GLU A 55 -1.65 -6.30 -0.20
CA GLU A 55 -2.75 -5.47 0.28
C GLU A 55 -2.91 -4.21 -0.56
N PHE A 56 -4.17 -3.85 -0.79
CA PHE A 56 -4.58 -2.79 -1.71
C PHE A 56 -5.12 -1.59 -0.95
N GLY A 57 -4.56 -0.41 -1.23
CA GLY A 57 -5.11 0.87 -0.81
C GLY A 57 -5.44 1.71 -2.04
N LYS A 58 -6.73 1.95 -2.31
CA LYS A 58 -7.14 2.94 -3.31
C LYS A 58 -6.91 4.35 -2.75
N ILE A 59 -6.31 5.21 -3.56
CA ILE A 59 -5.97 6.59 -3.24
C ILE A 59 -6.49 7.47 -4.39
N ASP A 60 -7.17 8.57 -4.09
CA ASP A 60 -7.56 9.52 -5.13
C ASP A 60 -6.31 10.23 -5.69
N SER A 61 -6.21 10.39 -7.02
CA SER A 61 -4.97 10.67 -7.77
C SER A 61 -4.18 11.89 -7.35
N ASN A 62 -4.82 12.90 -6.76
CA ASN A 62 -4.21 14.21 -6.57
C ASN A 62 -3.00 14.22 -5.61
N LYS A 63 -2.57 13.07 -5.08
CA LYS A 63 -1.75 13.00 -3.88
C LYS A 63 -0.77 11.83 -3.91
N LEU A 64 0.39 12.00 -4.55
CA LEU A 64 1.63 11.31 -4.13
C LEU A 64 1.86 11.47 -2.60
N THR A 65 1.37 12.58 -2.04
CA THR A 65 1.28 12.81 -0.59
C THR A 65 0.47 11.75 0.15
N ALA A 66 -0.53 11.12 -0.45
CA ALA A 66 -1.30 10.06 0.18
C ALA A 66 -0.53 8.73 0.24
N VAL A 67 0.37 8.45 -0.72
CA VAL A 67 1.34 7.34 -0.58
C VAL A 67 2.23 7.60 0.64
N LYS A 68 2.78 8.82 0.74
CA LYS A 68 3.56 9.24 1.91
C LYS A 68 2.75 9.12 3.21
N ASP A 69 1.48 9.52 3.20
CA ASP A 69 0.60 9.40 4.37
C ASP A 69 0.37 7.94 4.77
N VAL A 70 0.17 7.02 3.80
CA VAL A 70 0.04 5.59 4.09
C VAL A 70 1.33 5.07 4.72
N LEU A 71 2.50 5.41 4.16
CA LEU A 71 3.79 5.00 4.73
C LEU A 71 4.02 5.54 6.14
N LEU A 72 3.63 6.80 6.40
CA LEU A 72 3.73 7.42 7.72
C LEU A 72 2.75 6.79 8.73
N ARG A 73 1.49 6.58 8.35
CA ARG A 73 0.47 5.96 9.22
C ARG A 73 0.81 4.51 9.59
N THR A 74 1.51 3.80 8.72
CA THR A 74 1.93 2.41 8.92
C THR A 74 3.31 2.28 9.57
N ASN A 75 3.97 3.41 9.86
CA ASN A 75 5.32 3.49 10.44
C ASN A 75 6.34 2.57 9.74
N LEU A 76 6.26 2.50 8.40
CA LEU A 76 7.10 1.62 7.61
C LEU A 76 8.49 2.22 7.44
N SER A 77 9.52 1.44 7.79
CA SER A 77 10.89 1.83 7.53
C SER A 77 11.19 1.76 6.04
N ILE A 78 11.65 2.87 5.47
CA ILE A 78 12.01 2.94 4.05
C ILE A 78 13.10 1.95 3.66
N HIS A 79 13.94 1.53 4.61
CA HIS A 79 15.04 0.59 4.40
C HIS A 79 14.56 -0.84 4.09
N LYS A 80 13.30 -1.16 4.40
CA LYS A 80 12.71 -2.47 4.09
C LYS A 80 12.27 -2.58 2.62
N PHE A 81 12.05 -1.45 1.93
CA PHE A 81 11.62 -1.49 0.54
C PHE A 81 12.78 -1.90 -0.36
N ARG A 82 12.66 -3.08 -0.96
CA ARG A 82 13.64 -3.59 -1.93
C ARG A 82 13.26 -3.23 -3.37
N ARG A 83 11.98 -3.04 -3.63
CA ARG A 83 11.46 -2.68 -4.94
C ARG A 83 10.37 -1.63 -4.80
N GLN A 84 10.44 -0.63 -5.67
CA GLN A 84 9.43 0.41 -5.83
C GLN A 84 9.03 0.39 -7.29
N CYS A 85 7.76 0.16 -7.56
CA CYS A 85 7.21 0.19 -8.91
C CYS A 85 6.15 1.28 -8.95
N TYR A 86 6.20 2.11 -9.97
CA TYR A 86 5.15 3.07 -10.26
C TYR A 86 4.88 2.96 -11.74
N ASP A 87 3.67 2.54 -12.10
CA ASP A 87 3.22 2.54 -13.47
C ASP A 87 2.28 3.73 -13.68
N GLY A 88 2.80 4.67 -14.47
CA GLY A 88 2.17 5.90 -14.93
C GLY A 88 2.87 6.35 -16.21
N ALA A 89 3.45 5.39 -16.96
CA ALA A 89 4.24 5.66 -18.12
C ALA A 89 3.35 5.80 -19.36
N SER A 90 2.58 6.89 -19.44
CA SER A 90 2.44 7.71 -20.66
C SER A 90 1.40 8.82 -20.49
N SER A 91 1.92 10.06 -20.61
CA SER A 91 1.31 11.31 -21.12
C SER A 91 0.32 12.08 -20.25
#